data_AF-A0A132NL30-F1
#
_entry.id   AF-A0A132NL30-F1
#
_cell.length_a   1.000
_cell.length_b   1.000
_cell.length_c   1.000
_cell.angle_alpha   90.00
_cell.angle_beta   90.00
_cell.angle_gamma   90.00
#
_symmetry.space_group_name_H-M   'P 1'
#
loop_
_entity.id
_entity.type
_entity.pdbx_description
1 polymer ?
#
loop_
_entity_poly.entity_id
_entity_poly.type
_entity_poly.pdbx_seq_one_letter_code
_entity_poly.pdbx_strand_id
1 'polypeptide(L)'
;MTSDGRPTGPKTRRLPADFMVAIDPSVRALDGGRTLLGGSPLRMVRLSPAAARAFKRLEAGEHVGRGAGQRLARWLLDAGFAHPRPGAATVTPHQVTVVVPVRDRPDALRRCLATVAGTCGEVIVVDDASERADRTEEIGREFGARVIRRPVQGGPAAARNTGLAHCRTDYVAFVDSDCVPSPDWLVSLLPHFRDPAVAAVAPRIVADHEAADGWLGAYEAVRSPLDLGPAEAPVMPRSRVAYVPAAALVVRREAAGDGFREDMLVGEDVDFVWRLYQSGWTVRYEPRSQVAHTHRTELLAWLARRCDYGSSAAPLALRHPGQVPPVAASGWSVAAWLLAAARRPLAGLGLTGLAAALLSRRLP
;
A
#
# COMPACT_ATOMS: atom_id res chain seq x y z
N MET A 1 13.99 -8.73 15.16
CA MET A 1 13.71 -9.96 15.97
C MET A 1 14.10 -9.67 17.43
N THR A 2 13.28 -10.00 18.44
CA THR A 2 13.85 -10.18 19.79
C THR A 2 14.76 -11.40 19.79
N SER A 3 15.61 -11.57 20.80
CA SER A 3 16.56 -12.68 20.95
C SER A 3 15.97 -14.11 20.86
N ASP A 4 14.65 -14.24 20.69
CA ASP A 4 13.89 -15.48 20.61
C ASP A 4 13.10 -15.65 19.28
N GLY A 5 13.39 -14.81 18.28
CA GLY A 5 13.05 -15.06 16.88
C GLY A 5 11.58 -15.04 16.46
N ARG A 6 10.63 -14.67 17.32
CA ARG A 6 9.24 -14.41 16.90
C ARG A 6 9.04 -12.93 16.57
N PRO A 7 8.40 -12.58 15.44
CA PRO A 7 7.90 -11.23 15.27
C PRO A 7 6.85 -10.95 16.35
N THR A 8 6.94 -9.80 17.01
CA THR A 8 5.94 -9.36 17.98
C THR A 8 4.71 -8.89 17.21
N GLY A 9 3.81 -9.82 16.92
CA GLY A 9 2.47 -9.49 16.45
C GLY A 9 1.71 -8.59 17.44
N PRO A 10 0.50 -8.15 17.08
CA PRO A 10 -0.29 -7.28 17.93
C PRO A 10 -0.57 -7.94 19.29
N LYS A 11 -0.48 -7.14 20.36
CA LYS A 11 -0.79 -7.60 21.74
C LYS A 11 -2.19 -8.19 21.86
N THR A 12 -3.12 -7.70 21.03
CA THR A 12 -4.48 -8.20 20.95
C THR A 12 -5.03 -8.01 19.54
N ARG A 13 -5.84 -8.96 19.08
CA ARG A 13 -6.60 -8.88 17.82
C ARG A 13 -8.10 -8.66 18.06
N ARG A 14 -8.50 -8.31 19.28
CA ARG A 14 -9.90 -8.03 19.63
C ARG A 14 -10.28 -6.64 19.14
N LEU A 15 -11.32 -6.58 18.31
CA LEU A 15 -11.91 -5.32 17.86
C LEU A 15 -12.59 -4.60 19.05
N PRO A 16 -12.58 -3.26 19.11
CA PRO A 16 -13.41 -2.52 20.03
C PRO A 16 -14.90 -2.88 19.87
N ALA A 17 -15.65 -2.89 20.98
CA ALA A 17 -17.03 -3.37 20.98
C ALA A 17 -17.99 -2.45 20.22
N ASP A 18 -17.63 -1.18 20.07
CA ASP A 18 -18.36 -0.14 19.34
C ASP A 18 -17.95 -0.04 17.86
N PHE A 19 -17.09 -0.94 17.36
CA PHE A 19 -16.83 -1.00 15.93
C PHE A 19 -18.07 -1.37 15.15
N MET A 20 -18.19 -0.83 13.95
CA MET A 20 -19.07 -1.32 12.91
C MET A 20 -18.25 -1.97 11.81
N VAL A 21 -18.89 -2.82 11.01
CA VAL A 21 -18.31 -3.39 9.80
C VAL A 21 -19.30 -3.22 8.66
N ALA A 22 -18.80 -2.99 7.45
CA ALA A 22 -19.59 -3.00 6.23
C ALA A 22 -19.25 -4.27 5.45
N ILE A 23 -20.25 -5.07 5.06
CA ILE A 23 -20.02 -6.26 4.25
C ILE A 23 -19.49 -5.83 2.87
N ASP A 24 -18.44 -6.49 2.37
CA ASP A 24 -17.88 -6.16 1.06
C ASP A 24 -18.95 -6.40 -0.02
N PRO A 25 -19.17 -5.46 -0.97
CA PRO A 25 -20.23 -5.57 -1.98
C PRO A 25 -20.14 -6.81 -2.89
N SER A 26 -18.96 -7.43 -2.98
CA SER A 26 -18.76 -8.67 -3.75
C SER A 26 -19.26 -9.92 -3.01
N VAL A 27 -19.51 -9.84 -1.70
CA VAL A 27 -20.01 -10.97 -0.92
C VAL A 27 -21.43 -11.32 -1.34
N ARG A 28 -21.70 -12.62 -1.43
CA ARG A 28 -23.01 -13.20 -1.66
C ARG A 28 -23.38 -14.10 -0.49
N ALA A 29 -24.50 -13.81 0.14
CA ALA A 29 -25.09 -14.63 1.18
C ALA A 29 -26.09 -15.62 0.55
N LEU A 30 -25.84 -16.91 0.73
CA LEU A 30 -26.65 -18.03 0.25
C LEU A 30 -27.26 -18.76 1.46
N ASP A 31 -28.22 -19.66 1.21
CA ASP A 31 -28.87 -20.49 2.23
C ASP A 31 -29.42 -19.67 3.42
N GLY A 32 -30.04 -18.53 3.12
CA GLY A 32 -30.58 -17.61 4.14
C GLY A 32 -29.52 -16.96 5.04
N GLY A 33 -28.28 -16.81 4.54
CA GLY A 33 -27.14 -16.23 5.26
C GLY A 33 -26.26 -17.24 5.98
N ARG A 34 -26.42 -18.53 5.70
CA ARG A 34 -25.59 -19.60 6.29
C ARG A 34 -24.36 -19.93 5.47
N THR A 35 -24.34 -19.59 4.19
CA THR A 35 -23.20 -19.83 3.31
C THR A 35 -22.80 -18.49 2.69
N LEU A 36 -21.53 -18.11 2.83
CA LEU A 36 -21.00 -16.88 2.24
C LEU A 36 -20.04 -17.24 1.11
N LEU A 37 -20.21 -16.61 -0.04
CA LEU A 37 -19.26 -16.62 -1.15
C LEU A 37 -18.68 -15.21 -1.31
N GLY A 38 -17.37 -15.07 -1.23
CA GLY A 38 -16.71 -13.75 -1.29
C GLY A 38 -15.33 -13.77 -0.66
N GLY A 39 -14.87 -12.63 -0.16
CA GLY A 39 -13.56 -12.53 0.46
C GLY A 39 -12.44 -12.26 -0.54
N SER A 40 -11.26 -11.96 -0.01
CA SER A 40 -10.05 -11.75 -0.79
C SER A 40 -8.86 -12.43 -0.12
N PRO A 41 -8.37 -13.57 -0.62
CA PRO A 41 -8.82 -14.31 -1.82
C PRO A 41 -10.25 -14.87 -1.69
N LEU A 42 -10.87 -15.16 -2.85
CA LEU A 42 -12.23 -15.71 -2.95
C LEU A 42 -12.36 -17.04 -2.20
N ARG A 43 -13.38 -17.14 -1.35
CA ARG A 43 -13.67 -18.29 -0.50
C ARG A 43 -15.18 -18.54 -0.46
N MET A 44 -15.54 -19.80 -0.24
CA MET A 44 -16.89 -20.20 0.14
C MET A 44 -16.84 -20.76 1.56
N VAL A 45 -17.65 -20.21 2.46
CA VAL A 45 -17.61 -20.57 3.88
C VAL A 45 -19.02 -20.78 4.42
N ARG A 46 -19.22 -21.87 5.16
CA ARG A 46 -20.47 -22.16 5.84
C ARG A 46 -20.40 -21.74 7.31
N LEU A 47 -21.29 -20.84 7.71
CA LEU A 47 -21.40 -20.34 9.06
C LEU A 47 -22.19 -21.31 9.96
N SER A 48 -21.76 -21.39 11.23
CA SER A 48 -22.58 -22.03 12.28
C SER A 48 -23.87 -21.23 12.50
N PRO A 49 -24.94 -21.81 13.09
CA PRO A 49 -26.17 -21.08 13.36
C PRO A 49 -25.94 -19.80 14.20
N ALA A 50 -25.02 -19.84 15.16
CA ALA A 50 -24.66 -18.68 15.96
C ALA A 50 -23.91 -17.62 15.15
N ALA A 51 -22.99 -18.02 14.28
CA ALA A 51 -22.27 -17.10 13.40
C ALA A 51 -23.19 -16.49 12.34
N ALA A 52 -24.14 -17.23 11.78
CA ALA A 52 -25.11 -16.70 10.83
C ALA A 52 -26.01 -15.62 11.46
N ARG A 53 -26.44 -15.81 12.71
CA ARG A 53 -27.17 -14.76 13.46
C ARG A 53 -26.30 -13.52 13.69
N ALA A 54 -25.04 -13.71 14.09
CA ALA A 54 -24.12 -12.59 14.26
C ALA A 54 -23.84 -11.87 12.93
N PHE A 55 -23.71 -12.60 11.82
CA PHE A 55 -23.55 -12.03 10.49
C PHE A 55 -24.71 -11.12 10.13
N LYS A 56 -25.97 -11.56 10.31
CA LYS A 56 -27.16 -10.74 10.02
C LYS A 56 -27.21 -9.44 10.82
N ARG A 57 -26.78 -9.48 12.09
CA ARG A 57 -26.68 -8.27 12.93
C ARG A 57 -25.62 -7.30 12.40
N LEU A 58 -24.45 -7.81 12.04
CA LEU A 58 -23.37 -7.01 11.45
C LEU A 58 -23.77 -6.43 10.09
N GLU A 59 -24.46 -7.22 9.25
CA GLU A 59 -25.00 -6.80 7.96
C GLU A 59 -26.06 -5.69 8.11
N ALA A 60 -26.86 -5.74 9.17
CA ALA A 60 -27.80 -4.69 9.54
C ALA A 60 -27.14 -3.43 10.13
N GLY A 61 -25.80 -3.38 10.22
CA GLY A 61 -25.06 -2.23 10.74
C GLY A 61 -25.03 -2.15 12.26
N GLU A 62 -25.31 -3.23 12.98
CA GLU A 62 -25.13 -3.23 14.44
C GLU A 62 -23.65 -3.22 14.83
N HIS A 63 -23.37 -2.67 16.02
CA HIS A 63 -22.05 -2.74 16.63
C HIS A 63 -21.59 -4.20 16.84
N VAL A 64 -20.30 -4.41 16.65
CA VAL A 64 -19.62 -5.71 16.78
C VAL A 64 -19.86 -6.37 18.15
N GLY A 65 -19.95 -5.56 19.21
CA GLY A 65 -20.19 -6.03 20.57
C GLY A 65 -19.05 -6.91 21.08
N ARG A 66 -19.38 -7.89 21.94
CA ARG A 66 -18.42 -8.83 22.54
C ARG A 66 -18.76 -10.28 22.19
N GLY A 67 -17.79 -11.18 22.38
CA GLY A 67 -18.00 -12.63 22.24
C GLY A 67 -18.00 -13.10 20.78
N ALA A 68 -19.06 -13.82 20.37
CA ALA A 68 -19.11 -14.46 19.05
C ALA A 68 -19.15 -13.44 17.88
N GLY A 69 -19.86 -12.32 18.05
CA GLY A 69 -19.90 -11.24 17.05
C GLY A 69 -18.52 -10.62 16.82
N GLN A 70 -17.78 -10.35 17.89
CA GLN A 70 -16.40 -9.86 17.84
C GLN A 70 -15.44 -10.80 17.09
N ARG A 71 -15.54 -12.12 17.36
CA ARG A 71 -14.70 -13.11 16.66
C ARG A 71 -15.07 -13.23 15.19
N LEU A 72 -16.37 -13.22 14.87
CA LEU A 72 -16.84 -13.27 13.50
C LEU A 72 -16.42 -12.01 12.72
N ALA A 73 -16.62 -10.82 13.29
CA ALA A 73 -16.21 -9.57 12.67
C ALA A 73 -14.71 -9.55 12.36
N ARG A 74 -13.86 -9.92 13.34
CA ARG A 74 -12.40 -10.05 13.10
C ARG A 74 -12.10 -10.98 11.92
N TRP A 75 -12.73 -12.15 11.89
CA TRP A 75 -12.55 -13.11 10.79
C TRP A 75 -13.03 -12.55 9.44
N LEU A 76 -14.19 -11.89 9.39
CA LEU A 76 -14.72 -11.27 8.16
C LEU A 76 -13.78 -10.20 7.63
N LEU A 77 -13.22 -9.36 8.51
CA LEU A 77 -12.25 -8.32 8.15
C LEU A 77 -10.94 -8.94 7.62
N ASP A 78 -10.43 -9.98 8.28
CA ASP A 78 -9.19 -10.68 7.90
C ASP A 78 -9.32 -11.47 6.60
N ALA A 79 -10.49 -12.04 6.33
CA ALA A 79 -10.76 -12.81 5.13
C ALA A 79 -11.24 -11.94 3.95
N GLY A 80 -11.36 -10.62 4.14
CA GLY A 80 -11.83 -9.69 3.12
C GLY A 80 -13.32 -9.77 2.78
N PHE A 81 -14.14 -10.33 3.68
CA PHE A 81 -15.60 -10.33 3.56
C PHE A 81 -16.24 -9.04 4.06
N ALA A 82 -15.50 -8.22 4.81
CA ALA A 82 -16.00 -6.96 5.33
C ALA A 82 -14.89 -5.91 5.44
N HIS A 83 -15.32 -4.66 5.55
CA HIS A 83 -14.50 -3.48 5.76
C HIS A 83 -14.80 -2.83 7.10
N PRO A 84 -13.79 -2.25 7.76
CA PRO A 84 -13.97 -1.70 9.08
C PRO A 84 -14.67 -0.34 8.93
N ARG A 85 -15.58 -0.05 9.85
CA ARG A 85 -16.16 1.28 10.04
C ARG A 85 -15.83 1.70 11.46
N PRO A 86 -14.55 2.04 11.72
CA PRO A 86 -14.20 2.62 13.00
C PRO A 86 -14.94 3.95 13.11
N GLY A 87 -15.51 4.24 14.28
CA GLY A 87 -16.03 5.58 14.57
C GLY A 87 -14.93 6.63 14.56
N ALA A 88 -15.16 7.77 15.23
CA ALA A 88 -14.15 8.84 15.34
C ALA A 88 -12.77 8.31 15.76
N ALA A 89 -11.71 8.82 15.14
CA ALA A 89 -10.34 8.41 15.42
C ALA A 89 -9.95 8.69 16.88
N THR A 90 -9.15 7.81 17.45
CA THR A 90 -8.48 8.04 18.74
C THR A 90 -7.08 8.63 18.57
N VAL A 91 -6.54 8.55 17.35
CA VAL A 91 -5.23 9.07 16.97
C VAL A 91 -5.44 10.40 16.27
N THR A 92 -4.72 11.43 16.70
CA THR A 92 -4.75 12.74 16.05
C THR A 92 -3.55 12.91 15.11
N PRO A 93 -3.63 13.80 14.11
CA PRO A 93 -2.50 14.04 13.21
C PRO A 93 -1.22 14.50 13.92
N HIS A 94 -1.33 15.18 15.07
CA HIS A 94 -0.17 15.58 15.88
C HIS A 94 0.61 14.41 16.49
N GLN A 95 0.05 13.20 16.50
CA GLN A 95 0.73 11.97 16.94
C GLN A 95 1.41 11.25 15.77
N VAL A 96 1.55 11.89 14.61
CA VAL A 96 2.20 11.34 13.42
C VAL A 96 3.44 12.15 13.10
N THR A 97 4.58 11.47 12.96
CA THR A 97 5.78 12.03 12.32
C THR A 97 5.78 11.60 10.85
N VAL A 98 5.83 12.54 9.92
CA VAL A 98 6.00 12.27 8.49
C VAL A 98 7.49 12.16 8.17
N VAL A 99 7.91 11.08 7.53
CA VAL A 99 9.27 10.83 7.06
C VAL A 99 9.28 10.92 5.54
N VAL A 100 10.06 11.87 5.01
CA VAL A 100 10.20 12.13 3.57
C VAL A 100 11.62 11.80 3.10
N PRO A 101 11.86 10.64 2.46
CA PRO A 101 13.14 10.36 1.82
C PRO A 101 13.30 11.19 0.54
N VAL A 102 14.47 11.77 0.34
CA VAL A 102 14.79 12.58 -0.85
C VAL A 102 16.23 12.36 -1.30
N ARG A 103 16.45 12.36 -2.62
CA ARG A 103 17.77 12.45 -3.24
C ARG A 103 17.67 13.22 -4.56
N ASP A 104 18.41 14.31 -4.68
CA ASP A 104 18.54 15.12 -5.91
C ASP A 104 17.18 15.56 -6.52
N ARG A 105 16.21 15.89 -5.67
CA ARG A 105 14.85 16.31 -6.07
C ARG A 105 14.31 17.49 -5.26
N PRO A 106 14.98 18.66 -5.27
CA PRO A 106 14.56 19.81 -4.48
C PRO A 106 13.15 20.29 -4.83
N ASP A 107 12.78 20.35 -6.11
CA ASP A 107 11.47 20.90 -6.50
C ASP A 107 10.31 19.97 -6.10
N ALA A 108 10.50 18.65 -6.22
CA ALA A 108 9.51 17.68 -5.77
C ALA A 108 9.36 17.75 -4.24
N LEU A 109 10.49 17.79 -3.51
CA LEU A 109 10.49 17.96 -2.06
C LEU A 109 9.71 19.20 -1.62
N ARG A 110 9.95 20.35 -2.26
CA ARG A 110 9.22 21.59 -1.97
C ARG A 110 7.71 21.43 -2.14
N ARG A 111 7.25 20.80 -3.24
CA ARG A 111 5.82 20.52 -3.47
C ARG A 111 5.24 19.57 -2.41
N CYS A 112 5.97 18.50 -2.08
CA CYS A 112 5.58 17.56 -1.04
C CYS A 112 5.43 18.27 0.31
N LEU A 113 6.47 19.00 0.75
CA LEU A 113 6.47 19.72 2.03
C LEU A 113 5.38 20.79 2.12
N ALA A 114 5.04 21.46 1.02
CA ALA A 114 3.94 22.41 0.99
C ALA A 114 2.57 21.80 1.35
N THR A 115 2.40 20.48 1.21
CA THR A 115 1.16 19.77 1.56
C THR A 115 1.22 19.03 2.88
N VAL A 116 2.39 18.53 3.30
CA VAL A 116 2.50 17.80 4.56
C VAL A 116 2.78 18.71 5.77
N ALA A 117 3.44 19.86 5.56
CA ALA A 117 3.72 20.80 6.64
C ALA A 117 2.43 21.31 7.28
N GLY A 118 2.37 21.28 8.62
CA GLY A 118 1.19 21.68 9.38
C GLY A 118 0.04 20.66 9.42
N THR A 119 0.11 19.56 8.66
CA THR A 119 -0.91 18.49 8.69
C THR A 119 -0.62 17.39 9.70
N CYS A 120 0.56 17.40 10.32
CA CYS A 120 1.05 16.36 11.22
C CYS A 120 1.82 16.95 12.41
N GLY A 121 2.35 16.11 13.30
CA GLY A 121 3.09 16.55 14.48
C GLY A 121 4.51 17.01 14.17
N GLU A 122 5.21 16.29 13.30
CA GLU A 122 6.61 16.54 12.94
C GLU A 122 6.85 16.08 11.50
N VAL A 123 7.71 16.79 10.76
CA VAL A 123 8.21 16.34 9.47
C VAL A 123 9.72 16.13 9.56
N ILE A 124 10.18 14.95 9.20
CA ILE A 124 11.59 14.58 9.09
C ILE A 124 11.90 14.33 7.62
N VAL A 125 12.74 15.16 7.03
CA VAL A 125 13.28 14.96 5.69
C VAL A 125 14.59 14.20 5.81
N VAL A 126 14.73 13.09 5.10
CA VAL A 126 15.96 12.31 5.06
C VAL A 126 16.62 12.48 3.70
N ASP A 127 17.70 13.27 3.67
CA ASP A 127 18.52 13.48 2.49
C ASP A 127 19.48 12.30 2.31
N ASP A 128 19.23 11.48 1.28
CA ASP A 128 20.01 10.28 0.94
C ASP A 128 21.27 10.62 0.13
N ALA A 129 22.10 11.51 0.67
CA ALA A 129 23.34 12.00 0.07
C ALA A 129 23.14 12.71 -1.29
N SER A 130 22.21 13.67 -1.36
CA SER A 130 22.07 14.55 -2.54
C SER A 130 23.37 15.32 -2.83
N GLU A 131 23.63 15.60 -4.11
CA GLU A 131 24.77 16.42 -4.55
C GLU A 131 24.69 17.84 -3.99
N ARG A 132 23.47 18.40 -3.96
CA ARG A 132 23.17 19.74 -3.45
C ARG A 132 22.44 19.70 -2.10
N ALA A 133 23.19 19.32 -1.07
CA ALA A 133 22.72 19.23 0.32
C ALA A 133 22.11 20.53 0.85
N ASP A 134 22.73 21.65 0.49
CA ASP A 134 22.37 23.03 0.84
C ASP A 134 20.91 23.32 0.49
N ARG A 135 20.48 22.91 -0.72
CA ARG A 135 19.13 23.13 -1.21
C ARG A 135 18.09 22.31 -0.46
N THR A 136 18.42 21.05 -0.13
CA THR A 136 17.54 20.20 0.68
C THR A 136 17.35 20.78 2.09
N GLU A 137 18.42 21.29 2.69
CA GLU A 137 18.38 21.92 4.01
C GLU A 137 17.58 23.24 4.00
N GLU A 138 17.81 24.09 2.99
CA GLU A 138 17.08 25.34 2.78
C GLU A 138 15.55 25.09 2.69
N ILE A 139 15.15 24.13 1.86
CA ILE A 139 13.75 23.75 1.67
C ILE A 139 13.16 23.16 2.95
N GLY A 140 13.90 22.28 3.65
CA GLY A 140 13.42 21.75 4.92
C GLY A 140 13.16 22.85 5.94
N ARG A 141 14.08 23.81 6.06
CA ARG A 141 13.94 24.96 6.98
C ARG A 141 12.74 25.84 6.64
N GLU A 142 12.49 26.09 5.35
CA GLU A 142 11.34 26.87 4.89
C GLU A 142 10.00 26.31 5.41
N PHE A 143 9.85 24.99 5.42
CA PHE A 143 8.63 24.32 5.88
C PHE A 143 8.69 23.85 7.33
N GLY A 144 9.71 24.26 8.09
CA GLY A 144 9.90 23.84 9.49
C GLY A 144 10.18 22.34 9.67
N ALA A 145 10.62 21.65 8.62
CA ALA A 145 10.98 20.24 8.66
C ALA A 145 12.40 20.04 9.21
N ARG A 146 12.59 18.97 9.97
CA ARG A 146 13.91 18.54 10.43
C ARG A 146 14.61 17.75 9.33
N VAL A 147 15.73 18.27 8.83
CA VAL A 147 16.52 17.60 7.80
C VAL A 147 17.61 16.74 8.45
N ILE A 148 17.70 15.48 8.02
CA ILE A 148 18.73 14.53 8.42
C ILE A 148 19.44 14.07 7.16
N ARG A 149 20.74 14.35 7.06
CA ARG A 149 21.55 13.92 5.92
C ARG A 149 22.23 12.59 6.22
N ARG A 150 22.09 11.63 5.30
CA ARG A 150 22.87 10.39 5.31
C ARG A 150 24.26 10.66 4.71
N PRO A 151 25.32 10.03 5.26
CA PRO A 151 26.69 10.25 4.78
C PRO A 151 26.95 9.60 3.43
N VAL A 152 26.23 8.52 3.09
CA VAL A 152 26.36 7.76 1.86
C VAL A 152 24.99 7.42 1.31
N GLN A 153 24.83 7.36 0.00
CA GLN A 153 23.59 6.92 -0.64
C GLN A 153 23.30 5.46 -0.26
N GLY A 154 22.07 5.17 0.15
CA GLY A 154 21.61 3.83 0.55
C GLY A 154 20.24 3.46 0.01
N GLY A 155 19.61 4.34 -0.76
CA GLY A 155 18.31 4.12 -1.34
C GLY A 155 17.16 4.41 -0.38
N PRO A 156 15.91 4.28 -0.87
CA PRO A 156 14.72 4.69 -0.13
C PRO A 156 14.52 3.87 1.15
N ALA A 157 14.86 2.58 1.18
CA ALA A 157 14.81 1.74 2.38
C ALA A 157 15.66 2.34 3.52
N ALA A 158 16.94 2.63 3.24
CA ALA A 158 17.87 3.16 4.23
C ALA A 158 17.48 4.57 4.69
N ALA A 159 16.96 5.39 3.78
CA ALA A 159 16.43 6.71 4.11
C ALA A 159 15.20 6.63 5.03
N ARG A 160 14.22 5.76 4.72
CA ARG A 160 13.04 5.53 5.57
C ARG A 160 13.42 4.99 6.94
N ASN A 161 14.37 4.05 7.02
CA ASN A 161 14.88 3.51 8.29
C ASN A 161 15.60 4.58 9.12
N THR A 162 16.41 5.43 8.49
CA THR A 162 17.07 6.55 9.15
C THR A 162 16.02 7.49 9.76
N GLY A 163 14.97 7.83 9.02
CA GLY A 163 13.88 8.66 9.54
C GLY A 163 13.12 7.97 10.68
N LEU A 164 12.75 6.70 10.51
CA LEU A 164 12.07 5.88 11.51
C LEU A 164 12.82 5.85 12.85
N ALA A 165 14.15 5.74 12.83
CA ALA A 165 14.99 5.74 14.03
C ALA A 165 14.95 7.08 14.80
N HIS A 166 14.58 8.17 14.15
CA HIS A 166 14.46 9.50 14.76
C HIS A 166 13.03 9.86 15.17
N CYS A 167 12.02 9.09 14.75
CA CYS A 167 10.63 9.32 15.11
C CYS A 167 10.36 9.05 16.59
N ARG A 168 9.73 10.00 17.27
CA ARG A 168 9.34 9.89 18.68
C ARG A 168 7.86 9.55 18.89
N THR A 169 7.03 9.84 17.89
CA THR A 169 5.60 9.57 17.87
C THR A 169 5.26 8.09 17.79
N ASP A 170 4.04 7.72 18.18
CA ASP A 170 3.56 6.35 18.08
C ASP A 170 3.21 5.93 16.65
N TYR A 171 3.03 6.90 15.75
CA TYR A 171 2.72 6.68 14.35
C TYR A 171 3.71 7.41 13.45
N VAL A 172 4.12 6.75 12.38
CA VAL A 172 5.05 7.25 11.38
C VAL A 172 4.39 7.16 10.02
N ALA A 173 4.40 8.25 9.27
CA ALA A 173 3.92 8.29 7.90
C ALA A 173 5.13 8.36 6.96
N PHE A 174 5.36 7.34 6.14
CA PHE A 174 6.31 7.43 5.04
C PHE A 174 5.62 8.10 3.87
N VAL A 175 6.24 9.14 3.29
CA VAL A 175 5.73 9.85 2.12
C VAL A 175 6.91 10.15 1.19
N ASP A 176 6.88 9.69 -0.05
CA ASP A 176 7.98 9.95 -0.99
C ASP A 176 8.01 11.42 -1.41
N SER A 177 9.21 11.95 -1.70
CA SER A 177 9.39 13.37 -2.06
C SER A 177 8.65 13.80 -3.34
N ASP A 178 8.20 12.87 -4.19
CA ASP A 178 7.38 13.10 -5.38
C ASP A 178 5.88 12.80 -5.17
N CYS A 179 5.46 12.69 -3.91
CA CYS A 179 4.06 12.60 -3.51
C CYS A 179 3.52 13.95 -3.00
N VAL A 180 2.24 14.19 -3.30
CA VAL A 180 1.48 15.37 -2.88
C VAL A 180 0.17 14.89 -2.24
N PRO A 181 0.15 14.67 -0.91
CA PRO A 181 -1.07 14.29 -0.19
C PRO A 181 -2.16 15.37 -0.20
N SER A 182 -3.43 14.97 -0.15
CA SER A 182 -4.53 15.93 0.10
C SER A 182 -4.41 16.54 1.51
N PRO A 183 -4.91 17.77 1.76
CA PRO A 183 -4.81 18.40 3.08
C PRO A 183 -5.38 17.57 4.25
N ASP A 184 -6.38 16.73 3.97
CA ASP A 184 -7.09 15.87 4.93
C ASP A 184 -6.73 14.39 4.81
N TRP A 185 -5.63 14.06 4.13
CA TRP A 185 -5.27 12.67 3.80
C TRP A 185 -5.18 11.74 5.03
N LEU A 186 -4.75 12.25 6.20
CA LEU A 186 -4.69 11.50 7.45
C LEU A 186 -6.08 11.23 8.07
N VAL A 187 -7.08 12.07 7.80
CA VAL A 187 -8.41 12.03 8.46
C VAL A 187 -9.11 10.69 8.26
N SER A 188 -9.00 10.11 7.06
CA SER A 188 -9.59 8.80 6.76
C SER A 188 -8.68 7.62 7.12
N LEU A 189 -7.37 7.83 7.24
CA LEU A 189 -6.39 6.79 7.58
C LEU A 189 -6.35 6.50 9.08
N LEU A 190 -6.31 7.54 9.92
CA LEU A 190 -6.12 7.42 11.36
C LEU A 190 -7.22 6.63 12.12
N PRO A 191 -8.52 6.69 11.75
CA PRO A 191 -9.56 5.88 12.39
C PRO A 191 -9.27 4.38 12.41
N HIS A 192 -8.58 3.83 11.41
CA HIS A 192 -8.26 2.40 11.32
C HIS A 192 -7.39 1.93 12.49
N PHE A 193 -6.55 2.80 13.07
CA PHE A 193 -5.67 2.43 14.19
C PHE A 193 -6.38 2.23 15.53
N ARG A 194 -7.70 2.47 15.59
CA ARG A 194 -8.53 2.00 16.70
C ARG A 194 -8.57 0.48 16.79
N ASP A 195 -8.34 -0.22 15.68
CA ASP A 195 -8.08 -1.65 15.70
C ASP A 195 -6.62 -1.89 16.15
N PRO A 196 -6.41 -2.51 17.32
CA PRO A 196 -5.06 -2.77 17.84
C PRO A 196 -4.27 -3.75 16.96
N ALA A 197 -4.92 -4.48 16.05
CA ALA A 197 -4.25 -5.35 15.09
C ALA A 197 -3.75 -4.60 13.84
N VAL A 198 -4.16 -3.35 13.61
CA VAL A 198 -3.71 -2.59 12.43
C VAL A 198 -2.31 -2.03 12.67
N ALA A 199 -1.37 -2.50 11.84
CA ALA A 199 0.00 -2.01 11.79
C ALA A 199 0.15 -0.86 10.80
N ALA A 200 -0.53 -0.91 9.66
CA ALA A 200 -0.36 0.10 8.63
C ALA A 200 -1.63 0.33 7.81
N VAL A 201 -1.77 1.55 7.29
CA VAL A 201 -2.87 2.00 6.45
C VAL A 201 -2.29 2.81 5.31
N ALA A 202 -2.58 2.39 4.08
CA ALA A 202 -2.17 3.09 2.87
C ALA A 202 -3.35 3.83 2.22
N PRO A 203 -3.13 5.07 1.74
CA PRO A 203 -4.06 5.75 0.86
C PRO A 203 -4.02 5.16 -0.56
N ARG A 204 -4.92 5.62 -1.42
CA ARG A 204 -4.82 5.42 -2.86
C ARG A 204 -3.79 6.37 -3.46
N ILE A 205 -2.81 5.82 -4.17
CA ILE A 205 -1.90 6.63 -4.99
C ILE A 205 -2.59 6.89 -6.32
N VAL A 206 -2.74 8.17 -6.67
CA VAL A 206 -3.32 8.62 -7.94
C VAL A 206 -2.26 9.37 -8.74
N ALA A 207 -2.43 9.44 -10.06
CA ALA A 207 -1.54 10.25 -10.86
C ALA A 207 -1.72 11.73 -10.53
N ASP A 208 -0.59 12.43 -10.47
CA ASP A 208 -0.57 13.89 -10.48
C ASP A 208 -0.97 14.40 -11.87
N HIS A 209 -2.24 14.80 -12.01
CA HIS A 209 -2.80 15.27 -13.27
C HIS A 209 -2.19 16.59 -13.75
N GLU A 210 -1.59 17.39 -12.86
CA GLU A 210 -0.89 18.62 -13.25
C GLU A 210 0.47 18.31 -13.90
N ALA A 211 1.04 17.14 -13.62
CA ALA A 211 2.28 16.65 -14.20
C ALA A 211 2.08 15.64 -15.36
N ALA A 212 0.83 15.31 -15.70
CA ALA A 212 0.50 14.29 -16.69
C ALA A 212 0.50 14.84 -18.12
N ASP A 213 1.69 14.96 -18.72
CA ASP A 213 1.81 15.34 -20.13
C ASP A 213 1.87 14.15 -21.09
N GLY A 214 1.21 14.29 -22.23
CA GLY A 214 1.25 13.33 -23.33
C GLY A 214 0.52 12.00 -23.10
N TRP A 215 0.59 11.12 -24.10
CA TRP A 215 -0.15 9.84 -24.08
C TRP A 215 0.31 8.89 -22.96
N LEU A 216 1.58 8.97 -22.54
CA LEU A 216 2.12 8.13 -21.47
C LEU A 216 1.68 8.62 -20.09
N GLY A 217 1.58 9.95 -19.89
CA GLY A 217 0.94 10.54 -18.70
C GLY A 217 -0.52 10.13 -18.59
N ALA A 218 -1.28 10.22 -19.69
CA ALA A 218 -2.66 9.75 -19.75
C ALA A 218 -2.79 8.23 -19.49
N TYR A 219 -1.83 7.43 -19.97
CA TYR A 219 -1.79 5.99 -19.66
C TYR A 219 -1.53 5.73 -18.18
N GLU A 220 -0.52 6.37 -17.56
CA GLU A 220 -0.22 6.22 -16.13
C GLU A 220 -1.40 6.70 -15.26
N ALA A 221 -2.09 7.77 -15.67
CA ALA A 221 -3.29 8.24 -14.97
C ALA A 221 -4.41 7.20 -14.84
N VAL A 222 -4.42 6.18 -15.71
CA VAL A 222 -5.44 5.12 -15.71
C VAL A 222 -4.86 3.76 -15.29
N ARG A 223 -3.57 3.51 -15.54
CA ARG A 223 -2.92 2.19 -15.44
C ARG A 223 -1.63 2.19 -14.62
N SER A 224 -1.46 3.17 -13.75
CA SER A 224 -0.32 3.18 -12.83
C SER A 224 -0.29 1.91 -11.97
N PRO A 225 0.88 1.28 -11.78
CA PRO A 225 0.99 0.13 -10.89
C PRO A 225 0.86 0.50 -9.41
N LEU A 226 0.93 1.80 -9.10
CA LEU A 226 0.75 2.33 -7.74
C LEU A 226 -0.73 2.57 -7.39
N ASP A 227 -1.60 2.74 -8.40
CA ASP A 227 -3.04 2.88 -8.19
C ASP A 227 -3.69 1.49 -8.07
N LEU A 228 -4.06 1.13 -6.85
CA LEU A 228 -4.66 -0.16 -6.51
C LEU A 228 -6.20 -0.15 -6.64
N GLY A 229 -6.76 0.93 -7.19
CA GLY A 229 -8.18 1.10 -7.49
C GLY A 229 -8.99 1.70 -6.35
N PRO A 230 -10.29 1.95 -6.57
CA PRO A 230 -11.16 2.67 -5.63
C PRO A 230 -11.74 1.77 -4.51
N ALA A 231 -11.46 0.47 -4.52
CA ALA A 231 -12.05 -0.48 -3.60
C ALA A 231 -11.14 -0.69 -2.38
N GLU A 232 -11.63 -0.33 -1.19
CA GLU A 232 -10.96 -0.65 0.07
C GLU A 232 -10.73 -2.16 0.23
N ALA A 233 -9.66 -2.54 0.92
CA ALA A 233 -9.31 -3.94 1.10
C ALA A 233 -8.41 -4.17 2.32
N PRO A 234 -8.44 -5.37 2.93
CA PRO A 234 -7.28 -5.84 3.67
C PRO A 234 -6.13 -6.07 2.68
N VAL A 235 -4.92 -5.77 3.12
CA VAL A 235 -3.70 -5.98 2.32
C VAL A 235 -3.05 -7.27 2.78
N MET A 236 -3.01 -8.25 1.89
CA MET A 236 -2.40 -9.55 2.18
C MET A 236 -1.98 -10.25 0.88
N PRO A 237 -0.91 -11.06 0.91
CA PRO A 237 -0.48 -11.81 -0.26
C PRO A 237 -1.61 -12.60 -0.94
N ARG A 238 -1.51 -12.72 -2.27
CA ARG A 238 -2.46 -13.49 -3.09
C ARG A 238 -3.93 -13.03 -2.96
N SER A 239 -4.17 -11.79 -2.56
CA SER A 239 -5.49 -11.17 -2.54
C SER A 239 -5.61 -10.07 -3.61
N ARG A 240 -6.76 -9.39 -3.67
CA ARG A 240 -7.01 -8.26 -4.57
C ARG A 240 -5.97 -7.15 -4.39
N VAL A 241 -5.57 -6.87 -3.15
CA VAL A 241 -4.55 -5.89 -2.81
C VAL A 241 -3.42 -6.63 -2.10
N ALA A 242 -2.44 -7.09 -2.88
CA ALA A 242 -1.38 -7.97 -2.39
C ALA A 242 -0.30 -7.25 -1.56
N TYR A 243 -0.12 -5.96 -1.82
CA TYR A 243 0.82 -5.06 -1.15
C TYR A 243 0.31 -3.63 -1.29
N VAL A 244 0.95 -2.69 -0.60
CA VAL A 244 0.71 -1.26 -0.75
C VAL A 244 2.06 -0.54 -0.85
N PRO A 245 2.20 0.46 -1.74
CA PRO A 245 3.46 1.14 -1.93
C PRO A 245 3.83 2.01 -0.73
N ALA A 246 5.12 2.08 -0.40
CA ALA A 246 5.63 2.98 0.64
C ALA A 246 5.69 4.46 0.20
N ALA A 247 5.21 4.76 -1.02
CA ALA A 247 5.04 6.11 -1.55
C ALA A 247 4.18 6.99 -0.63
N ALA A 248 3.14 6.40 -0.02
CA ALA A 248 2.48 6.95 1.15
C ALA A 248 1.99 5.80 2.02
N LEU A 249 2.42 5.74 3.28
CA LEU A 249 2.04 4.67 4.20
C LEU A 249 2.10 5.15 5.64
N VAL A 250 0.98 5.10 6.36
CA VAL A 250 0.95 5.37 7.81
C VAL A 250 1.15 4.06 8.55
N VAL A 251 2.09 4.03 9.48
CA VAL A 251 2.52 2.84 10.21
C VAL A 251 2.51 3.12 11.71
N ARG A 252 1.97 2.19 12.48
CA ARG A 252 2.14 2.11 13.93
C ARG A 252 3.61 1.79 14.21
N ARG A 253 4.34 2.69 14.87
CA ARG A 253 5.79 2.59 15.06
C ARG A 253 6.21 1.27 15.71
N GLU A 254 5.49 0.79 16.73
CA GLU A 254 5.80 -0.50 17.39
C GLU A 254 5.70 -1.71 16.44
N ALA A 255 4.90 -1.62 15.37
CA ALA A 255 4.77 -2.68 14.38
C ALA A 255 5.88 -2.65 13.32
N ALA A 256 6.57 -1.52 13.13
CA ALA A 256 7.60 -1.37 12.10
C ALA A 256 8.81 -2.30 12.33
N GLY A 257 9.05 -2.73 13.58
CA GLY A 257 10.10 -3.68 13.92
C GLY A 257 11.47 -3.24 13.42
N ASP A 258 12.13 -4.10 12.64
CA ASP A 258 13.45 -3.84 12.06
C ASP A 258 13.43 -2.90 10.83
N GLY A 259 12.28 -2.26 10.52
CA GLY A 259 12.13 -1.36 9.38
C GLY A 259 12.12 -2.06 8.02
N PHE A 260 12.48 -1.32 6.97
CA PHE A 260 12.61 -1.79 5.58
C PHE A 260 13.92 -2.56 5.36
N ARG A 261 13.95 -3.45 4.37
CA ARG A 261 15.15 -4.20 4.00
C ARG A 261 16.06 -3.35 3.09
N GLU A 262 17.21 -2.94 3.63
CA GLU A 262 18.18 -2.09 2.92
C GLU A 262 18.99 -2.86 1.86
N ASP A 263 19.02 -4.19 1.93
CA ASP A 263 19.64 -5.08 0.94
C ASP A 263 18.75 -5.31 -0.30
N MET A 264 17.58 -4.66 -0.36
CA MET A 264 16.66 -4.68 -1.50
C MET A 264 16.61 -3.31 -2.19
N LEU A 265 16.98 -3.28 -3.47
CA LEU A 265 16.89 -2.07 -4.29
C LEU A 265 15.47 -1.77 -4.76
N VAL A 266 14.64 -2.81 -4.90
CA VAL A 266 13.25 -2.74 -5.37
C VAL A 266 12.41 -3.79 -4.65
N GLY A 267 11.18 -3.42 -4.27
CA GLY A 267 10.24 -4.31 -3.60
C GLY A 267 10.45 -4.39 -2.09
N GLU A 268 11.21 -3.45 -1.52
CA GLU A 268 11.41 -3.30 -0.09
C GLU A 268 10.10 -3.01 0.66
N ASP A 269 9.16 -2.33 -0.02
CA ASP A 269 7.83 -2.03 0.48
C ASP A 269 6.94 -3.28 0.52
N VAL A 270 7.01 -4.12 -0.52
CA VAL A 270 6.34 -5.43 -0.58
C VAL A 270 6.84 -6.33 0.54
N ASP A 271 8.17 -6.47 0.71
CA ASP A 271 8.77 -7.24 1.81
C ASP A 271 8.29 -6.71 3.17
N PHE A 272 8.32 -5.39 3.37
CA PHE A 272 7.90 -4.77 4.63
C PHE A 272 6.43 -5.10 4.95
N VAL A 273 5.51 -4.88 4.01
CA VAL A 273 4.08 -5.17 4.17
C VAL A 273 3.83 -6.67 4.41
N TRP A 274 4.56 -7.53 3.71
CA TRP A 274 4.42 -8.98 3.88
C TRP A 274 4.95 -9.46 5.22
N ARG A 275 6.06 -8.89 5.72
CA ARG A 275 6.53 -9.17 7.08
C ARG A 275 5.53 -8.72 8.13
N LEU A 276 4.89 -7.56 7.98
CA LEU A 276 3.81 -7.13 8.87
C LEU A 276 2.67 -8.17 8.89
N TYR A 277 2.20 -8.58 7.70
CA TYR A 277 1.16 -9.60 7.58
C TYR A 277 1.56 -10.95 8.21
N GLN A 278 2.76 -11.45 7.91
CA GLN A 278 3.29 -12.72 8.43
C GLN A 278 3.50 -12.70 9.95
N SER A 279 3.75 -11.51 10.51
CA SER A 279 3.84 -11.26 11.95
C SER A 279 2.47 -11.25 12.64
N GLY A 280 1.38 -11.45 11.90
CA GLY A 280 0.02 -11.38 12.42
C GLY A 280 -0.46 -9.96 12.65
N TRP A 281 0.10 -8.95 11.99
CA TRP A 281 -0.53 -7.64 11.91
C TRP A 281 -1.51 -7.56 10.73
N THR A 282 -2.38 -6.57 10.75
CA THR A 282 -3.28 -6.21 9.66
C THR A 282 -2.75 -4.95 8.97
N VAL A 283 -2.72 -4.97 7.64
CA VAL A 283 -2.48 -3.80 6.80
C VAL A 283 -3.76 -3.48 6.02
N ARG A 284 -4.10 -2.20 5.91
CA ARG A 284 -5.33 -1.72 5.28
C ARG A 284 -5.05 -0.79 4.11
N TYR A 285 -5.92 -0.89 3.10
CA TYR A 285 -5.96 0.04 1.98
C TYR A 285 -7.25 0.86 2.06
N GLU A 286 -7.11 2.18 2.16
CA GLU A 286 -8.20 3.16 2.35
C GLU A 286 -8.19 4.17 1.20
N PRO A 287 -8.96 3.91 0.13
CA PRO A 287 -8.89 4.69 -1.10
C PRO A 287 -9.64 6.02 -1.06
N ARG A 288 -10.34 6.33 0.05
CA ARG A 288 -10.91 7.66 0.26
C ARG A 288 -9.82 8.70 0.55
N SER A 289 -8.71 8.28 1.14
CA SER A 289 -7.49 9.08 1.20
C SER A 289 -6.77 8.97 -0.14
N GLN A 290 -6.42 10.11 -0.74
CA GLN A 290 -5.72 10.14 -2.02
C GLN A 290 -4.41 10.92 -1.88
N VAL A 291 -3.36 10.37 -2.50
CA VAL A 291 -2.06 11.01 -2.59
C VAL A 291 -1.67 11.04 -4.06
N ALA A 292 -1.48 12.24 -4.60
CA ALA A 292 -1.01 12.38 -5.98
C ALA A 292 0.47 12.03 -6.04
N HIS A 293 0.90 11.38 -7.13
CA HIS A 293 2.28 11.00 -7.36
C HIS A 293 2.72 11.46 -8.76
N THR A 294 3.83 12.18 -8.85
CA THR A 294 4.37 12.60 -10.14
C THR A 294 5.00 11.41 -10.87
N HIS A 295 4.54 11.10 -12.08
CA HIS A 295 5.09 10.00 -12.89
C HIS A 295 6.16 10.49 -13.87
N ARG A 296 7.14 9.63 -14.17
CA ARG A 296 8.07 9.87 -15.28
C ARG A 296 7.35 9.66 -16.61
N THR A 297 7.42 10.65 -17.49
CA THR A 297 6.76 10.64 -18.82
C THR A 297 7.72 10.28 -19.97
N GLU A 298 9.00 10.04 -19.68
CA GLU A 298 9.98 9.57 -20.67
C GLU A 298 9.87 8.05 -20.90
N LEU A 299 9.62 7.62 -22.15
CA LEU A 299 9.34 6.23 -22.50
C LEU A 299 10.42 5.23 -22.07
N LEU A 300 11.70 5.54 -22.29
CA LEU A 300 12.79 4.62 -21.92
C LEU A 300 12.96 4.52 -20.41
N ALA A 301 12.88 5.63 -19.69
CA ALA A 301 12.92 5.64 -18.24
C ALA A 301 11.70 4.91 -17.63
N TRP A 302 10.55 5.03 -18.27
CA TRP A 302 9.33 4.31 -17.91
C TRP A 302 9.47 2.80 -18.12
N LEU A 303 9.99 2.36 -19.28
CA LEU A 303 10.26 0.94 -19.54
C LEU A 303 11.28 0.36 -18.57
N ALA A 304 12.39 1.06 -18.32
CA ALA A 304 13.40 0.66 -17.35
C ALA A 304 12.78 0.46 -15.96
N ARG A 305 11.90 1.36 -15.52
CA ARG A 305 11.19 1.23 -14.24
C ARG A 305 10.30 -0.01 -14.18
N ARG A 306 9.62 -0.38 -15.27
CA ARG A 306 8.82 -1.61 -15.34
C ARG A 306 9.71 -2.86 -15.24
N CYS A 307 10.90 -2.83 -15.84
CA CYS A 307 11.90 -3.89 -15.69
C CYS A 307 12.43 -3.99 -14.25
N ASP A 308 12.72 -2.86 -13.60
CA ASP A 308 13.14 -2.80 -12.19
C ASP A 308 12.12 -3.49 -11.29
N TYR A 309 10.84 -3.17 -11.44
CA TYR A 309 9.76 -3.80 -10.67
C TYR A 309 9.72 -5.31 -10.87
N GLY A 310 9.89 -5.77 -12.11
CA GLY A 310 9.97 -7.20 -12.43
C GLY A 310 11.14 -7.91 -11.75
N SER A 311 12.27 -7.22 -11.55
CA SER A 311 13.47 -7.81 -10.92
C SER A 311 13.27 -8.16 -9.43
N SER A 312 12.29 -7.53 -8.77
CA SER A 312 11.97 -7.79 -7.36
C SER A 312 11.33 -9.16 -7.09
N ALA A 313 10.74 -9.80 -8.11
CA ALA A 313 9.94 -11.01 -7.95
C ALA A 313 10.74 -12.20 -7.38
N ALA A 314 11.97 -12.42 -7.87
CA ALA A 314 12.81 -13.53 -7.39
C ALA A 314 13.31 -13.32 -5.94
N PRO A 315 13.88 -12.16 -5.58
CA PRO A 315 14.20 -11.83 -4.18
C PRO A 315 13.01 -11.98 -3.23
N LEU A 316 11.82 -11.54 -3.65
CA LEU A 316 10.58 -11.68 -2.86
C LEU A 316 10.14 -13.14 -2.73
N ALA A 317 10.26 -13.95 -3.78
CA ALA A 317 9.90 -15.36 -3.75
C ALA A 317 10.81 -16.16 -2.80
N LEU A 318 12.11 -15.83 -2.75
CA LEU A 318 13.07 -16.43 -1.83
C LEU A 318 12.78 -16.04 -0.37
N ARG A 319 12.48 -14.76 -0.11
CA ARG A 319 12.18 -14.25 1.24
C ARG A 319 10.80 -14.68 1.75
N HIS A 320 9.82 -14.80 0.85
CA HIS A 320 8.44 -15.14 1.17
C HIS A 320 7.93 -16.29 0.31
N PRO A 321 8.39 -17.53 0.56
CA PRO A 321 7.98 -18.70 -0.21
C PRO A 321 6.45 -18.84 -0.31
N GLY A 322 5.95 -19.01 -1.53
CA GLY A 322 4.53 -19.21 -1.83
C GLY A 322 3.66 -17.94 -1.88
N GLN A 323 4.21 -16.77 -1.55
CA GLN A 323 3.45 -15.51 -1.52
C GLN A 323 3.41 -14.78 -2.88
N VAL A 324 4.49 -14.87 -3.66
CA VAL A 324 4.54 -14.31 -5.01
C VAL A 324 3.59 -15.12 -5.92
N PRO A 325 2.64 -14.47 -6.63
CA PRO A 325 1.77 -15.17 -7.56
C PRO A 325 2.59 -15.70 -8.75
N PRO A 326 2.16 -16.82 -9.38
CA PRO A 326 2.80 -17.29 -10.59
C PRO A 326 2.65 -16.25 -11.71
N VAL A 327 3.57 -16.26 -12.67
CA VAL A 327 3.50 -15.41 -13.86
C VAL A 327 2.17 -15.69 -14.59
N ALA A 328 1.34 -14.66 -14.69
CA ALA A 328 0.11 -14.69 -15.48
C ALA A 328 0.31 -13.87 -16.75
N ALA A 329 0.40 -14.55 -17.90
CA ALA A 329 0.53 -13.93 -19.20
C ALA A 329 -0.57 -14.45 -20.14
N SER A 330 -1.10 -13.57 -21.00
CA SER A 330 -2.06 -14.00 -22.02
C SER A 330 -1.37 -14.92 -23.03
N GLY A 331 -2.14 -15.86 -23.63
CA GLY A 331 -1.62 -16.74 -24.68
C GLY A 331 -1.02 -15.96 -25.86
N TRP A 332 -1.60 -14.81 -26.20
CA TRP A 332 -1.07 -13.90 -27.24
C TRP A 332 0.30 -13.34 -26.87
N SER A 333 0.48 -12.88 -25.64
CA SER A 333 1.75 -12.35 -25.14
C SER A 333 2.82 -13.45 -25.11
N VAL A 334 2.48 -14.65 -24.62
CA VAL A 334 3.40 -15.79 -24.60
C VAL A 334 3.83 -16.16 -26.02
N ALA A 335 2.89 -16.27 -26.96
CA ALA A 335 3.19 -16.58 -28.35
C ALA A 335 4.06 -15.50 -29.02
N ALA A 336 3.83 -14.21 -28.74
CA ALA A 336 4.66 -13.13 -29.26
C ALA A 336 6.10 -13.21 -28.76
N TRP A 337 6.29 -13.49 -27.47
CA TRP A 337 7.62 -13.70 -26.88
C TRP A 337 8.31 -14.95 -27.41
N LEU A 338 7.59 -16.05 -27.61
CA LEU A 338 8.13 -17.26 -28.23
C LEU A 338 8.59 -17.00 -29.68
N LEU A 339 7.84 -16.22 -30.46
CA LEU A 339 8.24 -15.82 -31.81
C LEU A 339 9.51 -14.96 -31.78
N ALA A 340 9.61 -14.01 -30.84
CA ALA A 340 10.83 -13.23 -30.65
C ALA A 340 12.03 -14.11 -30.27
N ALA A 341 11.86 -15.03 -29.33
CA ALA A 341 12.88 -15.99 -28.91
C ALA A 341 13.32 -16.94 -30.06
N ALA A 342 12.38 -17.30 -30.93
CA ALA A 342 12.64 -18.05 -32.17
C ALA A 342 13.25 -17.20 -33.30
N ARG A 343 13.77 -15.99 -32.99
CA ARG A 343 14.36 -15.04 -33.95
C ARG A 343 13.39 -14.57 -35.04
N ARG A 344 12.09 -14.51 -34.74
CA ARG A 344 11.04 -13.95 -35.61
C ARG A 344 10.36 -12.73 -34.97
N PRO A 345 11.11 -11.65 -34.65
CA PRO A 345 10.58 -10.49 -33.92
C PRO A 345 9.46 -9.78 -34.69
N LEU A 346 9.53 -9.70 -36.03
CA LEU A 346 8.48 -9.07 -36.85
C LEU A 346 7.15 -9.83 -36.76
N ALA A 347 7.19 -11.16 -36.70
CA ALA A 347 5.98 -11.97 -36.51
C ALA A 347 5.40 -11.77 -35.10
N GLY A 348 6.26 -11.67 -34.08
CA GLY A 348 5.84 -11.34 -32.72
C GLY A 348 5.20 -9.96 -32.61
N LEU A 349 5.76 -8.96 -33.29
CA LEU A 349 5.19 -7.60 -33.40
C LEU A 349 3.83 -7.62 -34.11
N GLY A 350 3.72 -8.34 -35.24
CA GLY A 350 2.46 -8.49 -35.95
C GLY A 350 1.37 -9.13 -35.09
N LEU A 351 1.71 -10.18 -34.33
CA LEU A 351 0.80 -10.84 -33.40
C LEU A 351 0.34 -9.89 -32.28
N THR A 352 1.27 -9.10 -31.74
CA THR A 352 0.98 -8.10 -30.70
C THR A 352 0.04 -7.03 -31.23
N GLY A 353 0.29 -6.52 -32.44
CA GLY A 353 -0.58 -5.55 -33.12
C GLY A 353 -1.98 -6.09 -33.39
N LEU A 354 -2.10 -7.33 -33.87
CA LEU A 354 -3.39 -8.00 -34.07
C LEU A 354 -4.15 -8.17 -32.75
N ALA A 355 -3.47 -8.65 -31.70
CA ALA A 355 -4.07 -8.81 -30.38
C ALA A 355 -4.59 -7.47 -29.84
N ALA A 356 -3.81 -6.39 -29.96
CA ALA A 356 -4.20 -5.04 -29.57
C ALA A 356 -5.44 -4.56 -30.35
N ALA A 357 -5.50 -4.77 -31.67
CA ALA A 357 -6.64 -4.39 -32.50
C ALA A 357 -7.92 -5.18 -32.17
N LEU A 358 -7.79 -6.47 -31.82
CA LEU A 358 -8.93 -7.29 -31.40
C LEU A 358 -9.43 -6.91 -30.01
N LEU A 359 -8.51 -6.55 -29.10
CA LEU A 359 -8.83 -6.08 -27.75
C LEU A 359 -9.48 -4.70 -27.77
N SER A 360 -8.98 -3.76 -28.59
CA SER A 360 -9.53 -2.41 -28.68
C SER A 360 -10.99 -2.40 -29.15
N ARG A 361 -11.37 -3.32 -30.06
CA ARG A 361 -12.76 -3.51 -30.51
C ARG A 361 -13.71 -4.05 -29.43
N ARG A 362 -13.18 -4.56 -28.33
CA ARG A 362 -13.96 -5.09 -27.19
C ARG A 362 -13.99 -4.13 -26.00
N LEU A 363 -13.25 -3.02 -26.07
CA LEU A 363 -13.36 -1.96 -25.10
C LEU A 363 -14.59 -1.10 -25.48
N PRO A 364 -15.48 -0.80 -24.53
CA PRO A 364 -16.70 -0.03 -24.76
C PRO A 364 -16.43 1.42 -25.17
#